data_AF-A0A3A8NI89-F1
#
_entry.id   AF-A0A3A8NI89-F1
#
_cell.length_a   1.000
_cell.length_b   1.000
_cell.length_c   1.000
_cell.angle_alpha   90.00
_cell.angle_beta   90.00
_cell.angle_gamma   90.00
#
_symmetry.space_group_name_H-M   'P 1'
#
loop_
_entity.id
_entity.type
_entity.pdbx_description
1 polymer ?
#
loop_
_entity_poly.entity_id
_entity_poly.type
_entity_poly.pdbx_seq_one_letter_code
_entity_poly.pdbx_strand_id
1 'polypeptide(L)'
;MLLYRVLLLFKFVGVVLYGGGLIGALVATSAADRKRAVHAIASPGLVVTWTAGYFLTLQLNVALTEPWIVGGLSLSLVSQLALVAMATRERRTGVGAWLAAVPFLLVLVLMIFRPRWPGVDP
;
A
#
# COMPACT_ATOMS: atom_id res chain seq x y z
N MET A 1 7.22 13.21 -20.57
CA MET A 1 7.70 11.82 -20.72
C MET A 1 8.62 11.38 -19.58
N LEU A 2 9.69 12.11 -19.24
CA LEU A 2 10.60 11.74 -18.13
C LEU A 2 9.91 11.72 -16.75
N LEU A 3 9.21 12.79 -16.38
CA LEU A 3 8.52 12.90 -15.09
C LEU A 3 7.54 11.73 -14.84
N TYR A 4 6.75 11.39 -15.87
CA TYR A 4 5.82 10.25 -15.81
C TYR A 4 6.53 8.93 -15.44
N ARG A 5 7.66 8.63 -16.09
CA ARG A 5 8.44 7.42 -15.81
C ARG A 5 9.04 7.44 -14.41
N VAL A 6 9.51 8.61 -13.96
CA VAL A 6 10.04 8.79 -12.60
C VAL A 6 8.94 8.55 -11.55
N LEU A 7 7.74 9.08 -11.77
CA LEU A 7 6.60 8.84 -10.88
C LEU A 7 6.18 7.37 -10.85
N LEU A 8 6.16 6.69 -12.00
CA LEU A 8 5.92 5.25 -12.06
C LEU A 8 6.99 4.45 -11.30
N LEU A 9 8.26 4.83 -11.45
CA LEU A 9 9.37 4.20 -10.72
C LEU A 9 9.21 4.40 -9.22
N PHE A 10 8.93 5.61 -8.75
CA PHE A 10 8.69 5.87 -7.32
C PHE A 10 7.49 5.09 -6.80
N LYS A 11 6.38 5.05 -7.55
CA LYS A 11 5.21 4.27 -7.17
C LYS A 11 5.56 2.78 -7.06
N PHE A 12 6.31 2.24 -8.02
CA PHE A 12 6.77 0.85 -7.97
C PHE A 12 7.68 0.57 -6.78
N VAL A 13 8.70 1.41 -6.54
CA VAL A 13 9.60 1.31 -5.38
C VAL A 13 8.81 1.36 -4.08
N GLY A 14 7.85 2.29 -3.96
CA GLY A 14 6.98 2.38 -2.80
C GLY A 14 6.20 1.10 -2.54
N VAL A 15 5.59 0.50 -3.57
CA VAL A 15 4.82 -0.75 -3.45
C VAL A 15 5.73 -1.92 -3.07
N VAL A 16 6.94 -1.99 -3.63
CA VAL A 16 7.93 -3.04 -3.30
C VAL A 16 8.42 -2.89 -1.86
N LEU A 17 8.72 -1.66 -1.41
CA LEU A 17 9.07 -1.40 -0.02
C LEU A 17 7.93 -1.76 0.93
N TYR A 18 6.68 -1.43 0.56
CA TYR A 18 5.52 -1.79 1.35
C TYR A 18 5.35 -3.32 1.47
N GLY A 19 5.32 -4.02 0.33
CA GLY A 19 5.19 -5.48 0.30
C GLY A 19 6.35 -6.18 0.99
N GLY A 20 7.58 -5.72 0.76
CA GLY A 20 8.78 -6.24 1.41
C GLY A 20 8.78 -6.02 2.93
N GLY A 21 8.39 -4.84 3.39
CA GLY A 21 8.23 -4.53 4.82
C GLY A 21 7.12 -5.36 5.47
N LEU A 22 6.02 -5.63 4.75
CA LEU A 22 4.95 -6.52 5.20
C LEU A 22 5.47 -7.96 5.35
N ILE A 23 6.12 -8.51 4.32
CA ILE A 23 6.70 -9.87 4.39
C ILE A 23 7.75 -9.94 5.51
N GLY A 24 8.62 -8.94 5.60
CA GLY A 24 9.64 -8.85 6.64
C GLY A 24 9.03 -8.84 8.04
N ALA A 25 7.97 -8.08 8.27
CA ALA A 25 7.27 -8.05 9.54
C ALA A 25 6.57 -9.37 9.89
N LEU A 26 6.06 -10.10 8.89
CA LEU A 26 5.42 -11.40 9.08
C LEU A 26 6.43 -12.49 9.41
N VAL A 27 7.59 -12.51 8.75
CA VAL A 27 8.63 -13.53 8.92
C VAL A 27 9.50 -13.25 10.16
N ALA A 28 9.74 -11.97 10.51
CA ALA A 28 10.60 -11.56 11.62
C ALA A 28 10.27 -12.26 12.96
N THR A 29 11.24 -13.00 13.50
CA THR A 29 11.09 -13.74 14.77
C THR A 29 11.23 -12.83 15.98
N SER A 30 11.97 -11.73 15.87
CA SER A 30 12.14 -10.74 16.94
C SER A 30 11.12 -9.59 16.82
N ALA A 31 10.70 -9.04 17.96
CA ALA A 31 9.80 -7.88 17.99
C ALA A 31 10.50 -6.61 17.45
N ALA A 32 11.82 -6.49 17.65
CA ALA A 32 12.61 -5.35 17.17
C ALA A 32 12.67 -5.33 15.63
N ASP A 33 12.93 -6.47 14.99
CA ASP A 33 12.99 -6.55 13.53
C ASP A 33 11.62 -6.38 12.91
N ARG A 34 10.57 -6.89 13.55
CA ARG A 34 9.18 -6.63 13.13
C ARG A 34 8.88 -5.13 13.13
N LYS A 35 9.18 -4.42 14.22
CA LYS A 35 8.98 -2.96 14.31
C LYS A 35 9.78 -2.20 13.25
N ARG A 36 11.04 -2.61 13.00
CA ARG A 36 11.87 -2.02 11.93
C ARG A 36 11.26 -2.24 10.56
N ALA A 37 10.84 -3.47 10.24
CA ALA A 37 10.20 -3.78 8.97
C ALA A 37 8.94 -2.93 8.73
N VAL A 38 8.15 -2.67 9.78
CA VAL A 38 6.96 -1.82 9.68
C VAL A 38 7.31 -0.34 9.56
N HIS A 39 8.09 0.22 10.49
CA HIS A 39 8.27 1.66 10.61
C HIS A 39 9.38 2.22 9.72
N ALA A 40 10.42 1.43 9.43
CA ALA A 40 11.54 1.88 8.60
C ALA A 40 11.38 1.49 7.11
N ILE A 41 10.51 0.51 6.79
CA ILE A 41 10.36 0.02 5.41
C ILE A 41 8.92 0.16 4.91
N ALA A 42 7.95 -0.49 5.57
CA ALA A 42 6.58 -0.51 5.07
C ALA A 42 5.93 0.88 5.09
N SER A 43 5.98 1.58 6.22
CA SER A 43 5.34 2.90 6.38
C SER A 43 5.88 3.94 5.39
N PRO A 44 7.21 4.09 5.22
CA PRO A 44 7.77 4.98 4.19
C PRO A 44 7.40 4.53 2.78
N GLY A 45 7.40 3.22 2.50
CA GLY A 45 6.98 2.67 1.21
C GLY A 45 5.53 3.05 0.85
N LEU A 46 4.62 3.04 1.83
CA LEU A 46 3.23 3.46 1.65
C LEU A 46 3.14 4.95 1.30
N VAL A 47 3.89 5.80 2.03
CA VAL A 47 3.92 7.25 1.80
C VAL A 47 4.43 7.56 0.39
N VAL A 48 5.52 6.89 -0.03
CA VAL A 48 6.08 7.04 -1.38
C VAL A 48 5.05 6.60 -2.44
N THR A 49 4.36 5.48 -2.22
CA THR A 49 3.33 4.95 -3.13
C THR A 49 2.21 5.95 -3.34
N TRP A 50 1.64 6.49 -2.26
CA TRP A 50 0.51 7.42 -2.33
C TRP A 50 0.91 8.78 -2.85
N THR A 51 2.06 9.30 -2.45
CA THR A 51 2.58 10.58 -2.96
C THR A 51 2.80 10.51 -4.48
N ALA A 52 3.48 9.46 -4.97
CA ALA A 52 3.67 9.27 -6.40
C ALA A 52 2.35 9.03 -7.14
N GLY A 53 1.43 8.26 -6.53
CA GLY A 53 0.08 8.02 -7.05
C GLY A 53 -0.73 9.31 -7.22
N TYR A 54 -0.70 10.20 -6.23
CA TYR A 54 -1.37 11.50 -6.28
C TYR A 54 -0.83 12.39 -7.40
N PHE A 55 0.50 12.47 -7.57
CA PHE A 55 1.05 13.23 -8.68
C PHE A 55 0.70 12.62 -10.05
N LEU A 56 0.59 11.29 -10.15
CA LEU A 56 0.12 10.63 -11.36
C LEU A 56 -1.35 10.96 -11.67
N THR A 57 -2.22 11.06 -10.66
CA THR A 57 -3.63 11.43 -10.88
C THR A 57 -3.76 12.87 -11.39
N LEU A 58 -2.94 13.79 -10.87
CA LEU A 58 -2.88 15.16 -11.38
C LEU A 58 -2.39 15.20 -12.84
N GLN A 59 -1.34 14.44 -13.16
CA GLN A 59 -0.78 14.43 -14.52
C GLN A 59 -1.71 13.77 -15.55
N LEU A 60 -2.45 12.74 -15.15
CA LEU A 60 -3.35 11.98 -16.02
C LEU A 60 -4.80 12.51 -16.01
N ASN A 61 -5.08 13.57 -15.24
CA ASN A 61 -6.40 14.14 -15.03
C ASN A 61 -7.45 13.09 -14.62
N VAL A 62 -7.07 12.24 -13.66
CA VAL A 62 -7.95 11.21 -13.10
C VAL A 62 -8.49 11.69 -11.76
N ALA A 63 -9.80 11.59 -11.56
CA ALA A 63 -10.45 11.98 -10.32
C ALA A 63 -9.98 11.09 -9.15
N LEU A 64 -9.65 11.67 -8.00
CA LEU A 64 -9.28 10.92 -6.79
C LEU A 64 -10.43 10.07 -6.23
N THR A 65 -11.66 10.37 -6.63
CA THR A 65 -12.88 9.68 -6.22
C THR A 65 -13.13 8.39 -7.00
N GLU A 66 -12.27 8.04 -7.97
CA GLU A 66 -12.39 6.77 -8.68
C GLU A 66 -12.41 5.57 -7.69
N PRO A 67 -13.27 4.56 -7.89
CA PRO A 67 -13.46 3.47 -6.94
C PRO A 67 -12.15 2.75 -6.60
N TRP A 68 -11.29 2.54 -7.59
CA TRP A 68 -10.00 1.89 -7.41
C TRP A 68 -8.99 2.72 -6.60
N ILE A 69 -9.11 4.05 -6.61
CA ILE A 69 -8.26 4.95 -5.81
C ILE A 69 -8.75 4.96 -4.37
N VAL A 70 -10.05 5.22 -4.18
CA VAL A 70 -10.64 5.28 -2.83
C VAL A 70 -10.52 3.92 -2.14
N GLY A 71 -10.93 2.84 -2.81
CA GLY A 71 -10.79 1.48 -2.30
C GLY A 71 -9.34 1.10 -2.05
N GLY A 72 -8.43 1.48 -2.96
CA GLY A 72 -6.99 1.30 -2.78
C GLY A 72 -6.48 2.00 -1.52
N LEU A 73 -6.91 3.24 -1.27
CA LEU A 73 -6.50 4.03 -0.11
C LEU A 73 -6.99 3.39 1.18
N SER A 74 -8.29 3.14 1.28
CA SER A 74 -8.90 2.53 2.46
C SER A 74 -8.27 1.17 2.79
N LEU A 75 -8.13 0.28 1.80
CA LEU A 75 -7.55 -1.05 2.03
C LEU A 75 -6.06 -0.97 2.41
N SER A 76 -5.29 -0.05 1.82
CA SER A 76 -3.88 0.12 2.17
C SER A 76 -3.71 0.66 3.60
N LEU A 77 -4.61 1.52 4.07
CA LEU A 77 -4.64 2.01 5.44
C LEU A 77 -5.03 0.89 6.42
N VAL A 78 -6.03 0.07 6.09
CA VAL A 78 -6.40 -1.10 6.90
C VAL A 78 -5.22 -2.07 7.03
N SER A 79 -4.57 -2.39 5.90
CA SER A 79 -3.36 -3.22 5.89
C SER A 79 -2.28 -2.63 6.81
N GLN A 80 -2.01 -1.34 6.70
CA GLN A 80 -0.99 -0.66 7.49
C GLN A 80 -1.32 -0.62 8.98
N LEU A 81 -2.57 -0.35 9.34
CA LEU A 81 -3.02 -0.34 10.74
C LEU A 81 -2.90 -1.73 11.35
N ALA A 82 -3.29 -2.79 10.62
CA ALA A 82 -3.10 -4.17 11.05
C ALA A 82 -1.62 -4.49 11.27
N LEU A 83 -0.76 -4.05 10.34
CA LEU A 83 0.68 -4.26 10.42
C LEU A 83 1.33 -3.54 11.62
N VAL A 84 0.95 -2.29 11.88
CA VAL A 84 1.39 -1.53 13.05
C VAL A 84 0.88 -2.16 14.35
N ALA A 85 -0.38 -2.59 14.41
CA ALA A 85 -0.95 -3.27 15.56
C ALA A 85 -0.24 -4.61 15.86
N MET A 86 0.21 -5.32 14.83
CA MET A 86 1.03 -6.53 15.01
C MET A 86 2.46 -6.22 15.47
N ALA A 87 3.04 -5.10 15.03
CA ALA A 87 4.37 -4.71 15.46
C ALA A 87 4.43 -4.28 16.94
N THR A 88 3.33 -3.76 17.48
CA THR A 88 3.24 -3.35 18.88
C THR A 88 2.89 -4.50 19.83
N ARG A 89 2.20 -5.54 19.36
CA ARG A 89 1.84 -6.72 20.17
C ARG A 89 2.98 -7.73 20.27
N GLU A 90 3.14 -8.32 21.45
CA GLU A 90 4.11 -9.41 21.68
C GLU A 90 3.62 -10.75 21.11
N ARG A 91 2.31 -11.05 21.23
CA ARG A 91 1.72 -12.28 20.66
C ARG A 91 1.42 -12.10 19.17
N ARG A 92 1.94 -13.04 18.38
CA ARG A 92 1.56 -13.24 16.97
C ARG A 92 0.15 -13.82 16.89
N THR A 93 -0.73 -13.17 16.13
CA THR A 93 -2.05 -13.72 15.80
C THR A 93 -2.13 -13.93 14.29
N GLY A 94 -2.55 -15.12 13.87
CA GLY A 94 -2.76 -15.41 12.44
C GLY A 94 -3.80 -14.47 11.81
N VAL A 95 -4.82 -14.09 12.57
CA VAL A 95 -5.84 -13.11 12.17
C VAL A 95 -5.21 -11.76 11.83
N GLY A 96 -4.25 -11.28 12.61
CA GLY A 96 -3.55 -10.03 12.31
C GLY A 96 -2.79 -10.08 10.98
N ALA A 97 -2.14 -11.22 10.72
CA ALA A 97 -1.39 -11.41 9.46
C ALA A 97 -2.32 -11.39 8.24
N TRP A 98 -3.48 -12.06 8.33
CA TRP A 98 -4.50 -12.03 7.29
C TRP A 98 -5.06 -10.62 7.06
N LEU A 99 -5.33 -9.88 8.14
CA LEU A 99 -5.81 -8.49 8.09
C LEU A 99 -4.77 -7.51 7.51
N ALA A 100 -3.48 -7.84 7.53
CA ALA A 100 -2.46 -7.07 6.82
C ALA A 100 -2.35 -7.52 5.35
N ALA A 101 -2.19 -8.82 5.10
CA ALA A 101 -1.88 -9.34 3.77
C ALA A 101 -3.06 -9.22 2.78
N VAL A 102 -4.29 -9.54 3.20
CA VAL A 102 -5.45 -9.58 2.29
C VAL A 102 -5.79 -8.19 1.75
N PRO A 103 -5.91 -7.13 2.58
CA PRO A 103 -6.18 -5.81 2.04
C PRO A 103 -5.08 -5.34 1.10
N PHE A 104 -3.80 -5.63 1.38
CA PHE A 104 -2.71 -5.31 0.45
C PHE A 104 -2.88 -5.99 -0.91
N LEU A 105 -3.20 -7.28 -0.94
CA LEU A 105 -3.46 -8.00 -2.19
C LEU A 105 -4.66 -7.42 -2.94
N LEU A 106 -5.73 -7.07 -2.23
CA LEU A 106 -6.91 -6.43 -2.83
C LEU A 106 -6.58 -5.04 -3.40
N VAL A 107 -5.68 -4.27 -2.78
CA VAL A 107 -5.17 -3.01 -3.35
C VAL A 107 -4.50 -3.26 -4.69
N LEU A 108 -3.66 -4.29 -4.80
CA LEU A 108 -2.99 -4.63 -6.06
C LEU A 108 -4.01 -5.00 -7.14
N VAL A 109 -5.02 -5.80 -6.79
CA VAL A 109 -6.13 -6.15 -7.69
C VAL A 109 -6.85 -4.88 -8.17
N LEU A 110 -7.24 -3.98 -7.26
CA LEU A 110 -7.89 -2.72 -7.62
C LEU A 110 -7.02 -1.85 -8.54
N MET A 111 -5.71 -1.77 -8.29
CA MET A 111 -4.76 -0.98 -9.08
C MET A 111 -4.50 -1.55 -10.48
N ILE A 112 -4.68 -2.88 -10.65
CA ILE A 112 -4.52 -3.57 -11.93
C ILE A 112 -5.79 -3.43 -12.76
N PHE A 113 -6.94 -3.81 -12.21
CA PHE A 113 -8.21 -3.81 -12.95
C PHE A 113 -8.82 -2.41 -13.09
N ARG A 114 -8.50 -1.49 -12.16
CA ARG A 114 -8.92 -0.08 -12.15
C ARG A 114 -10.41 0.12 -12.46
N PRO A 115 -11.33 -0.51 -11.70
CA PRO A 115 -12.76 -0.31 -11.88
C PRO A 115 -13.11 1.18 -11.78
N ARG A 116 -13.83 1.70 -12.77
CA ARG A 116 -14.30 3.09 -12.83
C ARG A 116 -15.78 3.17 -12.51
N TRP A 117 -16.26 4.37 -12.21
CA TRP A 117 -17.70 4.59 -12.05
C TRP A 117 -18.44 4.27 -13.37
N PRO A 118 -19.52 3.46 -13.33
CA PRO A 118 -20.32 3.21 -14.53
C PRO A 118 -20.95 4.52 -15.01
N GLY A 119 -20.76 4.87 -16.28
CA GLY A 119 -21.32 6.09 -16.88
C GLY A 119 -20.43 7.34 -16.79
N VAL A 120 -19.19 7.20 -16.31
CA VAL A 120 -18.15 8.24 -16.40
C VAL A 120 -17.10 7.76 -17.41
N ASP A 121 -17.46 7.76 -18.69
CA ASP A 121 -16.48 7.70 -19.78
C ASP A 121 -16.29 9.12 -20.35
N PRO A 122 -15.09 9.48 -20.84
CA PRO A 122 -14.80 10.80 -21.41
C PRO A 122 -15.59 11.11 -22.69
#